data_AF-A0A1G8PWS5-F1
#
_entry.id   AF-A0A1G8PWS5-F1
#
_cell.length_a   1.000
_cell.length_b   1.000
_cell.length_c   1.000
_cell.angle_alpha   90.00
_cell.angle_beta   90.00
_cell.angle_gamma   90.00
#
_symmetry.space_group_name_H-M   'P 1'
#
loop_
_entity.id
_entity.type
_entity.pdbx_description
1 polymer ?
#
loop_
_entity_poly.entity_id
_entity_poly.type
_entity_poly.pdbx_seq_one_letter_code
_entity_poly.pdbx_strand_id
1 'polypeptide(L)' 'MKDQKPSLKDQMDEDLVKQLQNKKKQWKQQELEAEERERKRRLEEKRKSEANKSFEELLEESEMDWKKYK' A
#
# COMPACT_ATOMS: atom_id res chain seq x y z
N MET A 1 -11.01 -17.96 -44.22
CA MET A 1 -10.34 -18.42 -42.99
C MET A 1 -9.90 -17.17 -42.24
N LYS A 2 -10.08 -17.08 -40.91
CA LYS A 2 -9.70 -15.87 -40.17
C LYS A 2 -8.17 -15.85 -40.01
N ASP A 3 -7.50 -14.95 -40.71
CA ASP A 3 -6.08 -14.64 -40.51
C ASP A 3 -5.85 -14.14 -39.08
N GLN A 4 -5.56 -15.06 -38.15
CA GLN A 4 -4.99 -14.70 -36.86
C GLN A 4 -3.58 -14.19 -37.13
N LYS A 5 -3.43 -12.85 -37.12
CA LYS A 5 -2.10 -12.22 -37.08
C LYS A 5 -1.34 -12.82 -35.91
N PRO A 6 -0.13 -13.37 -36.11
CA PRO A 6 0.65 -13.92 -35.01
C PRO A 6 0.84 -12.83 -33.95
N SER A 7 0.59 -13.17 -32.68
CA SER A 7 0.81 -12.23 -31.58
C SER A 7 2.29 -11.88 -31.51
N LEU A 8 2.63 -10.65 -31.13
CA LEU A 8 4.03 -10.29 -30.82
C LEU A 8 4.65 -11.27 -29.81
N LYS A 9 3.83 -11.82 -28.91
CA LYS A 9 4.24 -12.84 -27.95
C LYS A 9 4.63 -14.17 -28.61
N ASP A 10 4.02 -14.51 -29.75
CA ASP A 10 4.27 -15.74 -30.52
C ASP A 10 5.54 -15.62 -31.39
N GLN A 11 6.03 -14.40 -31.60
CA GLN A 11 7.28 -14.11 -32.33
C GLN A 11 8.48 -13.88 -31.42
N MET A 12 8.25 -13.74 -30.12
CA MET A 12 9.29 -13.51 -29.11
C MET A 12 9.80 -14.83 -28.55
N ASP A 13 11.09 -14.85 -28.21
CA ASP A 13 11.72 -15.96 -27.50
C ASP A 13 10.93 -16.26 -26.19
N GLU A 14 10.47 -17.51 -26.04
CA GLU A 14 9.66 -17.93 -24.90
C GLU A 14 10.37 -17.69 -23.56
N ASP A 15 11.70 -17.79 -23.53
CA ASP A 15 12.50 -17.56 -22.32
C ASP A 15 12.56 -16.07 -21.98
N LEU A 16 12.63 -15.19 -22.99
CA LEU A 16 12.54 -13.75 -22.77
C LEU A 16 11.16 -13.37 -22.21
N VAL A 17 10.08 -13.97 -22.73
CA VAL A 17 8.72 -13.72 -22.22
C VAL A 17 8.59 -14.20 -20.77
N LYS A 18 9.13 -15.37 -20.42
CA LYS A 18 9.14 -15.87 -19.04
C LYS A 18 9.91 -14.94 -18.10
N GLN A 19 11.09 -14.45 -18.51
CA GLN A 19 11.88 -13.51 -17.71
C GLN A 19 11.13 -12.19 -17.45
N LEU A 20 10.47 -11.64 -18.47
CA LEU A 20 9.67 -10.42 -18.32
C LEU A 20 8.48 -10.63 -17.38
N GLN A 21 7.78 -11.75 -17.49
CA GLN A 21 6.68 -12.10 -16.59
C GLN A 21 7.16 -12.28 -15.14
N ASN A 22 8.32 -12.91 -14.94
CA ASN A 22 8.91 -13.09 -13.62
C ASN A 22 9.30 -11.74 -13.00
N LYS A 23 9.98 -10.87 -13.76
CA LYS A 23 10.30 -9.50 -13.28
C LYS A 23 9.04 -8.70 -12.94
N LYS A 24 8.00 -8.78 -13.78
CA LYS A 24 6.71 -8.12 -13.50
C LYS A 24 6.09 -8.59 -12.18
N LYS A 25 6.13 -9.90 -11.90
CA LYS A 25 5.64 -10.45 -10.63
C LYS A 25 6.46 -9.95 -9.44
N GLN A 26 7.79 -9.97 -9.57
CA GLN A 26 8.70 -9.48 -8.53
C GLN A 26 8.45 -8.00 -8.20
N TRP A 27 8.32 -7.14 -9.21
CA TRP A 27 8.04 -5.72 -8.98
C TRP A 27 6.69 -5.48 -8.31
N LYS A 28 5.64 -6.18 -8.73
CA LYS A 28 4.33 -6.09 -8.07
C LYS A 28 4.41 -6.50 -6.60
N GLN A 29 5.16 -7.55 -6.29
CA GLN A 29 5.32 -8.00 -4.92
C GLN A 29 6.12 -6.98 -4.09
N GLN A 30 7.20 -6.42 -4.64
CA GLN A 30 7.98 -5.38 -3.99
C GLN A 30 7.18 -4.10 -3.72
N GLU A 31 6.34 -3.69 -4.67
CA GLU A 31 5.47 -2.51 -4.54
C GLU A 31 4.45 -2.71 -3.42
N LEU A 32 3.78 -3.86 -3.38
CA LEU A 32 2.85 -4.21 -2.29
C LEU A 32 3.54 -4.25 -0.92
N GLU A 33 4.74 -4.85 -0.83
CA GLU A 33 5.50 -4.90 0.42
C GLU A 33 6.01 -3.52 0.89
N ALA A 34 6.26 -2.60 -0.05
CA ALA A 34 6.64 -1.22 0.28
C ALA A 34 5.43 -0.44 0.82
N GLU A 35 4.28 -0.54 0.14
CA GLU A 35 3.05 0.13 0.56
C GLU A 35 2.57 -0.35 1.95
N GLU A 36 2.62 -1.66 2.20
CA GLU A 36 2.27 -2.20 3.51
C GLU A 36 3.21 -1.72 4.62
N ARG A 37 4.52 -1.62 4.34
CA ARG A 37 5.50 -1.09 5.31
C ARG A 37 5.24 0.38 5.63
N GLU A 38 4.97 1.20 4.63
CA GLU A 38 4.65 2.61 4.86
C GLU A 38 3.32 2.78 5.61
N ARG A 39 2.32 1.96 5.31
CA ARG A 39 1.05 1.97 6.05
C ARG A 39 1.26 1.60 7.52
N LYS A 40 2.06 0.57 7.81
CA LYS A 40 2.39 0.17 9.19
C LYS A 40 3.17 1.26 9.92
N ARG A 41 4.18 1.86 9.28
CA ARG A 41 4.95 2.98 9.84
C ARG A 41 4.06 4.16 10.21
N ARG A 42 3.20 4.61 9.29
CA ARG A 42 2.25 5.71 9.55
C ARG A 42 1.29 5.40 10.69
N LEU A 43 0.84 4.16 10.80
CA LEU A 43 -0.03 3.75 11.91
C LEU A 43 0.72 3.76 13.25
N GLU A 44 1.94 3.25 13.30
CA GLU A 44 2.78 3.26 14.50
C GLU A 44 3.16 4.68 14.93
N GLU A 45 3.47 5.57 13.99
CA GLU A 45 3.73 6.98 14.26
C GLU A 45 2.51 7.67 14.86
N LYS A 46 1.31 7.44 14.32
CA LYS A 46 0.06 7.94 14.89
C LYS A 46 -0.20 7.40 16.29
N ARG A 47 0.00 6.11 16.51
CA ARG A 47 -0.17 5.50 17.84
C ARG A 47 0.82 6.07 18.86
N LYS A 48 2.06 6.32 18.46
CA LYS A 48 3.06 6.94 19.33
C LYS A 48 2.74 8.41 19.59
N SER A 49 2.28 9.16 18.60
CA SER A 49 1.90 10.55 18.81
C SER A 49 0.69 10.64 19.73
N GLU A 50 -0.36 9.84 19.50
CA GLU A 50 -1.54 9.76 20.38
C GLU A 50 -1.19 9.31 21.80
N ALA A 51 -0.30 8.32 21.97
CA ALA A 51 0.15 7.86 23.28
C ALA A 51 1.01 8.88 24.03
N ASN A 52 1.70 9.78 23.30
CA ASN A 52 2.52 10.85 23.86
C ASN A 52 1.79 12.20 23.94
N LYS A 53 0.57 12.32 23.37
CA LYS A 53 -0.29 13.49 23.59
C LYS A 53 -0.79 13.48 25.03
N SER A 54 -0.92 14.66 25.61
CA SER A 54 -1.54 14.77 26.93
C SER A 54 -3.04 14.50 26.82
N PHE A 55 -3.66 14.01 27.91
CA PHE A 55 -5.11 13.76 27.95
C PHE A 55 -5.93 15.00 27.57
N GLU A 56 -5.42 16.19 27.91
CA GLU A 56 -6.07 17.47 27.61
C GLU A 56 -6.09 17.77 26.10
N GLU A 57 -5.02 17.45 25.37
CA GLU A 57 -4.99 17.60 23.90
C GLU A 57 -5.87 16.55 23.20
N LEU A 58 -5.89 15.30 23.69
CA LEU A 58 -6.81 14.28 23.18
C LEU A 58 -8.27 14.63 23.46
N LEU A 59 -8.54 15.29 24.59
CA LEU A 59 -9.88 15.72 25.00
C LEU A 59 -10.32 16.98 24.24
N GLU A 60 -9.43 17.92 23.95
CA GLU A 60 -9.71 19.10 23.12
C GLU A 60 -9.92 18.73 21.64
N GLU A 61 -9.20 17.73 21.12
CA GLU A 61 -9.45 17.17 19.77
C GLU A 61 -10.74 16.35 19.69
N SER A 62 -11.25 15.86 20.82
CA SER A 62 -12.57 15.26 20.91
C SER A 62 -13.62 16.37 20.93
N GLU A 63 -14.69 16.26 20.14
CA GLU A 63 -15.86 17.17 20.23
C GLU A 63 -16.62 17.05 21.58
N MET A 64 -16.02 16.41 22.58
CA MET A 64 -16.60 16.16 23.88
C MET A 64 -16.36 17.34 24.82
N ASP A 65 -17.37 18.20 24.93
CA ASP A 65 -17.39 19.27 25.91
C ASP A 65 -17.71 18.70 27.31
N TRP A 66 -16.67 18.35 28.06
CA TRP A 66 -16.75 17.78 29.41
C TRP A 66 -17.53 18.64 30.40
N LYS A 67 -17.66 19.95 30.14
CA LYS A 67 -18.47 20.87 30.95
C LYS A 67 -19.97 20.55 30.90
N LYS A 68 -20.42 19.77 29.91
CA LYS A 68 -21.81 19.28 29.81
C LYS A 68 -22.15 18.17 30.82
N TYR A 69 -21.14 17.59 31.48
CA TYR A 69 -21.29 16.48 32.43
C TYR A 69 -20.93 16.87 33.87
N LYS A 70 -20.66 18.16 34.13
CA LYS A 70 -20.24 18.66 35.45
C LYS A 70 -21.42 19.14 36.28
#